data_AF-A0A930MSM8-F1
#
_entry.id   AF-A0A930MSM8-F1
#
_cell.length_a   1.000
_cell.length_b   1.000
_cell.length_c   1.000
_cell.angle_alpha   90.00
_cell.angle_beta   90.00
_cell.angle_gamma   90.00
#
_symmetry.space_group_name_H-M   'P 1'
#
loop_
_entity.id
_entity.type
_entity.pdbx_description
1 polymer ?
#
loop_
_entity_poly.entity_id
_entity_poly.type
_entity_poly.pdbx_seq_one_letter_code
_entity_poly.pdbx_strand_id
1 'polypeptide(L)'
;LFVEGSKSRLGVGNDLFDNAKSIKRLLCPATGAWDKYDEILAKSLEYSNSETLVLIALGQTATVLAYDLAQSGIQAIDLGHVDIEYEWYRMGATTKVPIPGKYVNEASGGRSVSEHPEEGTYQGEIIDRID
;
A
#
# COMPACT_ATOMS: atom_id res chain seq x y z
N LEU A 1 -6.62 7.54 -1.41
CA LEU A 1 -6.76 6.42 -0.46
C LEU A 1 -5.77 5.36 -0.86
N PHE A 2 -4.93 4.87 0.05
CA PHE A 2 -4.08 3.71 -0.17
C PHE A 2 -4.77 2.48 0.43
N VAL A 3 -4.82 1.40 -0.34
CA VAL A 3 -5.28 0.09 0.13
C VAL A 3 -4.10 -0.86 0.02
N GLU A 4 -3.49 -1.18 1.16
CA GLU A 4 -2.18 -1.84 1.18
C GLU A 4 -2.06 -2.86 2.30
N GLY A 5 -1.16 -3.84 2.14
CA GLY A 5 -0.84 -4.76 3.23
C GLY A 5 -0.22 -4.01 4.41
N SER A 6 -0.49 -4.45 5.64
CA SER A 6 -0.04 -3.82 6.90
C SER A 6 1.48 -3.63 7.06
N LYS A 7 2.28 -4.28 6.19
CA LYS A 7 3.74 -4.18 6.16
C LYS A 7 4.30 -3.54 4.88
N SER A 8 3.43 -3.10 3.96
CA SER A 8 3.85 -2.48 2.70
C SER A 8 4.42 -1.09 2.92
N ARG A 9 3.71 -0.26 3.71
CA ARG A 9 4.15 1.09 4.12
C ARG A 9 4.53 1.95 2.90
N LEU A 10 3.66 1.96 1.89
CA LEU A 10 3.85 2.64 0.61
C LEU A 10 4.18 4.12 0.83
N GLY A 11 5.34 4.57 0.36
CA GLY A 11 5.81 5.95 0.47
C GLY A 11 6.37 6.37 1.83
N VAL A 12 6.32 5.52 2.86
CA VAL A 12 6.84 5.88 4.19
C VAL A 12 8.37 5.93 4.13
N GLY A 13 9.01 6.98 4.66
CA GLY A 13 10.47 7.15 4.59
C GLY A 13 11.02 7.67 3.25
N ASN A 14 10.15 8.04 2.30
CA ASN A 14 10.54 8.64 1.03
C ASN A 14 9.56 9.69 0.53
N ASP A 15 9.91 10.33 -0.59
CA ASP A 15 9.22 11.47 -1.19
C ASP A 15 8.31 11.11 -2.37
N LEU A 16 8.00 9.81 -2.57
CA LEU A 16 7.23 9.34 -3.74
C LEU A 16 5.85 9.99 -3.87
N PHE A 17 5.26 10.40 -2.74
CA PHE A 17 3.92 10.98 -2.68
C PHE A 17 3.87 12.35 -1.97
N ASP A 18 4.99 13.06 -1.84
CA ASP A 18 5.05 14.36 -1.13
C ASP A 18 4.17 15.45 -1.77
N ASN A 19 3.84 15.29 -3.06
CA ASN A 19 2.96 16.18 -3.79
C ASN A 19 1.47 15.81 -3.66
N ALA A 20 1.13 14.73 -2.94
CA ALA A 20 -0.25 14.36 -2.70
C ALA A 20 -0.91 15.37 -1.76
N LYS A 21 -2.13 15.81 -2.11
CA LYS A 21 -2.90 16.75 -1.27
C LYS A 21 -3.18 16.19 0.14
N SER A 22 -3.41 14.89 0.24
CA SER A 22 -3.63 14.17 1.50
C SER A 22 -3.52 12.67 1.27
N ILE A 23 -3.05 11.93 2.27
CA ILE A 23 -2.98 10.46 2.26
C ILE A 23 -3.88 9.90 3.36
N LYS A 24 -4.59 8.82 3.03
CA LYS A 24 -5.36 7.98 3.95
C LYS A 24 -5.07 6.53 3.62
N ARG A 25 -5.03 5.64 4.60
CA ARG A 25 -4.63 4.24 4.45
C ARG A 25 -5.67 3.31 5.06
N LEU A 26 -6.17 2.39 4.24
CA LEU A 26 -6.87 1.18 4.66
C LEU A 26 -5.84 0.06 4.70
N LEU A 27 -5.50 -0.41 5.90
CA LEU A 27 -4.54 -1.52 6.02
C LEU A 27 -5.26 -2.85 5.95
N CYS A 28 -4.72 -3.73 5.13
CA CYS A 28 -5.21 -5.08 4.90
C CYS A 28 -4.16 -6.11 5.36
N PRO A 29 -4.49 -7.41 5.37
CA PRO A 29 -3.52 -8.45 5.71
C PRO A 29 -2.30 -8.39 4.78
N ALA A 30 -1.10 -8.47 5.35
CA ALA A 30 0.15 -8.48 4.57
C ALA A 30 0.29 -9.72 3.67
N THR A 31 -0.44 -10.79 4.00
CA THR A 31 -0.54 -12.04 3.24
C THR A 31 -1.95 -12.57 3.37
N GLY A 32 -2.49 -13.22 2.32
CA GLY A 32 -3.83 -13.82 2.39
C GLY A 32 -4.99 -12.81 2.32
N ALA A 33 -4.75 -11.58 1.84
CA ALA A 33 -5.78 -10.54 1.77
C ALA A 33 -7.03 -10.94 0.96
N TRP A 34 -6.92 -11.92 0.05
CA TRP A 34 -8.06 -12.46 -0.69
C TRP A 34 -9.15 -13.03 0.22
N ASP A 35 -8.79 -13.63 1.36
CA ASP A 35 -9.75 -14.21 2.31
C ASP A 35 -10.65 -13.16 2.96
N LYS A 36 -10.30 -11.87 2.81
CA LYS A 36 -11.02 -10.70 3.33
C LYS A 36 -11.56 -9.80 2.22
N TYR A 37 -11.65 -10.30 0.99
CA TYR A 37 -11.97 -9.48 -0.18
C TYR A 37 -13.24 -8.64 -0.03
N ASP A 38 -14.35 -9.27 0.38
CA ASP A 38 -15.64 -8.58 0.50
C ASP A 38 -15.58 -7.41 1.49
N GLU A 39 -14.87 -7.59 2.60
CA GLU A 39 -14.65 -6.55 3.61
C GLU A 39 -13.74 -5.44 3.07
N ILE A 40 -12.66 -5.80 2.37
CA ILE A 40 -11.75 -4.84 1.73
C ILE A 40 -12.48 -3.99 0.69
N LEU A 41 -13.31 -4.60 -0.16
CA LEU A 41 -14.11 -3.90 -1.15
C LEU A 41 -15.11 -2.96 -0.48
N ALA A 42 -15.87 -3.45 0.51
CA ALA A 42 -16.85 -2.65 1.23
C ALA A 42 -16.22 -1.43 1.90
N LYS A 43 -15.09 -1.61 2.59
CA LYS A 43 -14.34 -0.52 3.23
C LYS A 43 -13.70 0.43 2.23
N SER A 44 -13.19 -0.09 1.11
CA SER A 44 -12.64 0.75 0.04
C SER A 44 -13.71 1.67 -0.56
N LEU A 45 -14.94 1.17 -0.74
CA LEU A 45 -16.09 1.96 -1.18
C LEU A 45 -16.55 2.95 -0.11
N GLU A 46 -16.59 2.55 1.17
CA GLU A 46 -16.95 3.43 2.30
C GLU A 46 -16.02 4.65 2.37
N TYR A 47 -14.73 4.46 2.16
CA TYR A 47 -13.70 5.49 2.29
C TYR A 47 -13.29 6.19 0.99
N SER A 48 -13.98 5.91 -0.12
CA SER A 48 -13.74 6.57 -1.40
C SER A 48 -14.98 7.28 -1.93
N ASN A 49 -14.75 8.30 -2.75
CA ASN A 49 -15.76 9.04 -3.47
C ASN A 49 -15.20 9.44 -4.84
N SER A 50 -15.99 10.16 -5.64
CA SER A 50 -15.61 10.58 -7.00
C SER A 50 -14.36 11.47 -7.10
N GLU A 51 -13.91 12.08 -6.00
CA GLU A 51 -12.68 12.90 -5.95
C GLU A 51 -11.48 12.12 -5.40
N THR A 52 -11.68 10.86 -5.02
CA THR A 52 -10.65 10.01 -4.43
C THR A 52 -9.95 9.18 -5.49
N LEU A 53 -8.64 9.35 -5.63
CA LEU A 53 -7.79 8.36 -6.29
C LEU A 53 -7.45 7.24 -5.30
N VAL A 54 -7.77 6.00 -5.67
CA VAL A 54 -7.39 4.81 -4.90
C VAL A 54 -6.12 4.21 -5.48
N LEU A 55 -5.08 4.07 -4.65
CA LEU A 55 -3.84 3.39 -5.01
C LEU A 55 -3.76 2.07 -4.23
N ILE A 56 -3.49 0.97 -4.92
CA ILE A 56 -3.58 -0.36 -4.31
C ILE A 56 -2.22 -1.06 -4.40
N ALA A 57 -1.76 -1.62 -3.29
CA ALA A 57 -0.56 -2.45 -3.20
C ALA A 57 -0.90 -3.69 -2.36
N LEU A 58 -1.60 -4.65 -2.99
CA LEU A 58 -2.21 -5.78 -2.28
C LEU A 58 -2.12 -7.12 -3.05
N GLY A 59 -1.05 -7.30 -3.83
CA GLY A 59 -0.82 -8.51 -4.61
C GLY A 59 -1.98 -8.82 -5.56
N GLN A 60 -2.31 -10.10 -5.73
CA GLN A 60 -3.39 -10.54 -6.63
C GLN A 60 -4.77 -9.93 -6.30
N THR A 61 -5.02 -9.59 -5.04
CA THR A 61 -6.27 -8.96 -4.61
C THR A 61 -6.44 -7.57 -5.23
N ALA A 62 -5.34 -6.86 -5.51
CA ALA A 62 -5.36 -5.51 -6.04
C ALA A 62 -6.01 -5.42 -7.42
N THR A 63 -5.72 -6.40 -8.29
CA THR A 63 -6.24 -6.44 -9.66
C THR A 63 -7.77 -6.56 -9.68
N VAL A 64 -8.33 -7.43 -8.84
CA VAL A 64 -9.79 -7.61 -8.74
C VAL A 64 -10.43 -6.40 -8.07
N LEU A 65 -9.83 -5.88 -6.99
CA LEU A 65 -10.31 -4.69 -6.29
C LEU A 65 -10.36 -3.47 -7.22
N ALA A 66 -9.33 -3.26 -8.05
CA ALA A 66 -9.29 -2.16 -9.00
C ALA A 66 -10.45 -2.24 -10.01
N TYR A 67 -10.78 -3.45 -10.47
CA TYR A 67 -11.89 -3.67 -11.38
C TYR A 67 -13.25 -3.34 -10.73
N ASP A 68 -13.52 -3.86 -9.52
CA ASP A 68 -14.81 -3.64 -8.85
C ASP A 68 -15.01 -2.20 -8.39
N LEU A 69 -13.93 -1.52 -7.96
CA LEU A 69 -13.97 -0.08 -7.70
C LEU A 69 -14.28 0.72 -8.97
N ALA A 70 -13.70 0.34 -10.11
CA ALA A 70 -13.99 0.98 -11.39
C ALA A 70 -15.45 0.76 -11.83
N GLN A 71 -16.02 -0.44 -11.59
CA GLN A 71 -17.46 -0.69 -11.82
C GLN A 71 -18.36 0.21 -10.95
N SER A 72 -17.85 0.65 -9.81
CA SER A 72 -18.53 1.56 -8.89
C SER A 72 -18.24 3.05 -9.18
N GLY A 73 -17.55 3.35 -10.29
CA GLY A 73 -17.22 4.72 -10.70
C GLY A 73 -16.04 5.34 -9.95
N ILE A 74 -15.26 4.54 -9.20
CA ILE A 74 -14.09 4.99 -8.45
C ILE A 74 -12.83 4.68 -9.26
N GLN A 75 -11.97 5.68 -9.45
CA GLN A 75 -10.68 5.46 -10.09
C GLN A 75 -9.71 4.74 -9.14
N ALA A 76 -9.26 3.56 -9.54
CA ALA A 76 -8.28 2.77 -8.82
C ALA A 76 -7.08 2.42 -9.70
N ILE A 77 -5.87 2.47 -9.13
CA ILE A 77 -4.62 2.09 -9.79
C ILE A 77 -3.92 1.05 -8.92
N ASP A 78 -3.73 -0.15 -9.48
CA ASP A 78 -2.85 -1.17 -8.91
C ASP A 78 -1.39 -0.76 -9.15
N LEU A 79 -0.66 -0.46 -8.07
CA LEU A 79 0.71 0.03 -8.10
C LEU A 79 1.74 -1.03 -7.67
N GLY A 80 1.29 -2.20 -7.18
CA GLY A 80 2.17 -3.27 -6.73
C GLY A 80 3.35 -2.79 -5.87
N HIS A 81 4.57 -3.10 -6.30
CA HIS A 81 5.81 -2.79 -5.59
C HIS A 81 6.51 -1.48 -6.03
N VAL A 82 5.78 -0.50 -6.57
CA VAL A 82 6.39 0.76 -7.04
C VAL A 82 7.26 1.46 -5.98
N ASP A 83 6.85 1.41 -4.71
CA ASP A 83 7.59 2.01 -3.61
C ASP A 83 8.95 1.33 -3.38
N ILE A 84 9.00 0.00 -3.48
CA ILE A 84 10.25 -0.74 -3.33
C ILE A 84 11.22 -0.43 -4.48
N GLU A 85 10.70 -0.37 -5.72
CA GLU A 85 11.50 0.03 -6.88
C GLU A 85 12.00 1.48 -6.74
N TYR A 86 11.18 2.38 -6.18
CA TYR A 86 11.58 3.75 -5.92
C TYR A 86 12.68 3.85 -4.86
N GLU A 87 12.63 3.05 -3.79
CA GLU A 87 13.71 3.00 -2.80
C GLU A 87 15.01 2.46 -3.41
N TRP A 88 14.95 1.38 -4.18
CA TRP A 88 16.12 0.87 -4.89
C TRP A 88 16.72 1.90 -5.85
N TYR A 89 15.87 2.65 -6.56
CA TYR A 89 16.29 3.77 -7.38
C TYR A 89 17.03 4.84 -6.56
N ARG A 90 16.44 5.32 -5.45
CA ARG A 90 17.03 6.36 -4.59
C ARG A 90 18.38 5.92 -3.99
N MET A 91 18.50 4.64 -3.67
CA MET A 91 19.73 4.05 -3.13
C MET A 91 20.81 3.81 -4.20
N GLY A 92 20.49 3.94 -5.49
CA GLY A 92 21.37 3.51 -6.58
C GLY A 92 21.65 2.01 -6.54
N ALA A 93 20.69 1.22 -6.06
CA ALA A 93 20.88 -0.22 -5.87
C ALA A 93 21.01 -0.92 -7.23
N THR A 94 22.04 -1.76 -7.36
CA THR A 94 22.25 -2.60 -8.55
C THR A 94 21.71 -4.02 -8.38
N THR A 95 21.24 -4.35 -7.18
CA THR A 95 20.65 -5.64 -6.81
C THR A 95 19.49 -5.41 -5.84
N LYS A 96 18.61 -6.42 -5.72
CA LYS A 96 17.47 -6.36 -4.82
C LYS A 96 17.92 -6.58 -3.37
N VAL A 97 17.81 -5.53 -2.56
CA VAL A 97 18.22 -5.51 -1.15
C VAL A 97 17.00 -5.26 -0.24
N PRO A 98 17.03 -5.72 1.03
CA PRO A 98 16.00 -5.39 2.00
C PRO A 98 15.88 -3.89 2.21
N ILE A 99 14.66 -3.40 2.37
CA ILE A 99 14.39 -2.00 2.73
C ILE A 99 13.99 -1.95 4.22
N PRO A 100 14.72 -1.19 5.05
CA PRO A 100 14.42 -1.08 6.48
C PRO A 100 12.96 -0.69 6.73
N GLY A 101 12.30 -1.45 7.59
CA GLY A 101 10.90 -1.21 7.95
C GLY A 101 9.88 -1.46 6.85
N LYS A 102 10.22 -2.08 5.71
CA LYS A 102 9.24 -2.45 4.66
C LYS A 102 9.32 -3.92 4.29
N TYR A 103 8.19 -4.47 3.87
CA TYR A 103 8.11 -5.85 3.38
C TYR A 103 8.57 -5.93 1.92
N VAL A 104 9.61 -6.73 1.67
CA VAL A 104 10.20 -6.91 0.34
C VAL A 104 10.27 -8.40 0.00
N ASN A 105 9.47 -8.84 -0.97
CA ASN A 105 9.38 -10.25 -1.34
C ASN A 105 10.62 -10.76 -2.08
N GLU A 106 11.27 -9.88 -2.82
CA GLU A 106 12.29 -10.20 -3.81
C GLU A 106 13.73 -10.09 -3.26
N ALA A 107 13.88 -9.70 -2.00
CA ALA A 107 15.17 -9.60 -1.33
C ALA A 107 15.29 -10.65 -0.22
N SER A 108 16.45 -11.32 -0.16
CA SER A 108 16.76 -12.24 0.95
C SER A 108 16.76 -11.48 2.27
N GLY A 109 15.96 -11.93 3.24
CA GLY A 109 15.76 -11.23 4.52
C GLY A 109 14.74 -10.09 4.48
N GLY A 110 14.21 -9.71 3.31
CA GLY A 110 13.25 -8.61 3.14
C GLY A 110 11.85 -8.83 3.72
N ARG A 111 11.53 -10.07 4.13
CA ARG A 111 10.25 -10.40 4.78
C ARG A 111 10.23 -10.12 6.28
N SER A 112 11.39 -9.93 6.89
CA SER A 112 11.53 -9.58 8.30
C SER A 112 11.48 -8.07 8.44
N VAL A 113 10.31 -7.55 8.82
CA VAL A 113 10.04 -6.12 8.88
C VAL A 113 10.27 -5.62 10.31
N SER A 114 11.19 -4.66 10.47
CA SER A 114 11.41 -3.93 11.72
C SER A 114 10.40 -2.79 11.88
N GLU A 115 10.34 -2.19 13.07
CA GLU A 115 9.65 -0.91 13.25
C GLU A 115 10.29 0.17 12.35
N HIS A 116 9.47 1.10 11.84
CA HIS A 116 9.93 2.19 10.98
C HIS A 116 9.99 3.49 11.81
N PRO A 117 11.06 4.31 11.68
CA PRO A 117 11.23 5.51 12.51
C PRO A 117 10.17 6.59 12.29
N GLU A 118 9.54 6.65 11.12
CA GLU A 118 8.46 7.60 10.77
C GLU A 118 7.04 7.13 11.16
N GLU A 119 6.93 6.34 12.23
CA GLU A 119 5.66 5.73 12.65
C GLU A 119 4.57 6.77 12.94
N GLY A 120 4.91 7.98 13.39
CA GLY A 120 3.93 9.01 13.78
C GLY A 120 3.01 9.48 12.63
N THR A 121 3.60 9.94 11.52
CA THR A 121 2.82 10.39 10.35
C THR A 121 2.06 9.23 9.73
N TYR A 122 2.73 8.09 9.56
CA TYR A 122 2.12 6.87 9.04
C TYR A 122 0.90 6.44 9.85
N GLN A 123 0.98 6.45 11.19
CA GLN A 123 -0.15 6.13 12.06
C GLN A 123 -1.30 7.12 11.94
N GLY A 124 -1.02 8.40 11.73
CA GLY A 124 -2.05 9.43 11.52
C GLY A 124 -2.81 9.30 10.19
N GLU A 125 -2.23 8.62 9.19
CA GLU A 125 -2.86 8.38 7.90
C GLU A 125 -3.75 7.12 7.90
N ILE A 126 -3.62 6.23 8.87
CA ILE A 126 -4.40 4.99 8.95
C ILE A 126 -5.81 5.30 9.45
N ILE A 127 -6.79 5.01 8.61
CA ILE A 127 -8.19 5.26 8.91
C ILE A 127 -8.94 4.00 9.34
N ASP A 128 -8.46 2.82 8.95
CA ASP A 128 -9.05 1.53 9.32
C ASP A 128 -8.06 0.37 9.10
N ARG A 129 -8.33 -0.77 9.74
CA ARG A 129 -7.50 -1.98 9.67
C ARG A 129 -8.39 -3.22 9.54
N ILE A 130 -8.05 -4.08 8.58
CA ILE A 130 -8.69 -5.39 8.35
C ILE A 130 -7.64 -6.46 8.64
N ASP A 131 -7.97 -7.35 9.59
CA ASP A 131 -7.12 -8.45 10.06
C ASP A 131 -7.48 -9.80 9.43
#